data_AF-A0A225VE39-F1
#
_entry.id   AF-A0A225VE39-F1
#
_cell.length_a   1.000
_cell.length_b   1.000
_cell.length_c   1.000
_cell.angle_alpha   90.00
_cell.angle_beta   90.00
_cell.angle_gamma   90.00
#
_symmetry.space_group_name_H-M   'P 1'
#
loop_
_entity.id
_entity.type
_entity.pdbx_description
1 polymer ?
#
loop_
_entity_poly.entity_id
_entity_poly.type
_entity_poly.pdbx_seq_one_letter_code
_entity_poly.pdbx_strand_id
1 'polypeptide(L)'
;MTKKQLCEHAKTDWTTFFEDTLPSAELTRCSASPTELAEALGGSLEGLFLFLPKTLLISVASKSNRYQQQYRTQVVEEIMARQRRIKLWRPEYKMKTVQQVQAEQRAFNSIRTHEPIHFIGLLCARTLCPHREKMSKY
;
A
#
# COMPACT_ATOMS: atom_id res chain seq x y z
N MET A 1 16.15 -17.80 23.55
CA MET A 1 15.08 -16.84 23.93
C MET A 1 13.73 -17.46 23.62
N THR A 2 12.70 -17.38 24.48
CA THR A 2 11.38 -17.97 24.16
C THR A 2 10.61 -17.10 23.16
N LYS A 3 9.71 -17.68 22.36
CA LYS A 3 8.88 -16.94 21.37
C LYS A 3 8.16 -15.72 21.98
N LYS A 4 7.71 -15.83 23.24
CA LYS A 4 7.10 -14.72 23.98
C LYS A 4 8.09 -13.58 24.27
N GLN A 5 9.34 -13.90 24.60
CA GLN A 5 10.38 -12.91 24.87
C GLN A 5 10.83 -12.18 23.60
N LEU A 6 10.93 -12.90 22.46
CA LEU A 6 11.21 -12.28 21.16
C LEU A 6 10.09 -11.33 20.71
N CYS A 7 8.83 -11.70 20.96
CA CYS A 7 7.67 -10.88 20.63
C CYS A 7 7.56 -9.63 21.53
N GLU A 8 7.94 -9.72 22.81
CA GLU A 8 8.05 -8.56 23.70
C GLU A 8 9.23 -7.65 23.30
N HIS A 9 10.37 -8.23 22.93
CA HIS A 9 11.54 -7.45 22.47
C HIS A 9 11.26 -6.69 21.17
N ALA A 10 10.52 -7.29 20.24
CA ALA A 10 10.05 -6.65 19.00
C ALA A 10 9.07 -5.48 19.24
N LYS A 11 8.51 -5.33 20.45
CA LYS A 11 7.63 -4.20 20.80
C LYS A 11 8.40 -2.99 21.31
N THR A 12 9.56 -3.19 21.95
CA THR A 12 10.24 -2.12 22.71
C THR A 12 11.24 -1.33 21.89
N ASP A 13 12.00 -1.93 20.98
CA ASP A 13 13.00 -1.18 20.20
C ASP A 13 13.23 -1.81 18.83
N TRP A 14 12.87 -1.08 17.77
CA TRP A 14 13.33 -1.39 16.42
C TRP A 14 14.68 -0.72 16.23
N THR A 15 15.77 -1.37 16.63
CA THR A 15 17.09 -1.00 16.13
C THR A 15 17.09 -1.24 14.62
N THR A 16 16.84 -0.17 13.88
CA THR A 16 16.99 -0.12 12.44
C THR A 16 18.49 -0.27 12.19
N PHE A 17 18.91 -1.43 11.73
CA PHE A 17 20.26 -1.60 11.20
C PHE A 17 20.33 -0.80 9.90
N PHE A 18 20.81 0.45 9.99
CA PHE A 18 21.26 1.19 8.82
C PHE A 18 22.51 0.49 8.28
N GLU A 19 22.55 0.23 6.98
CA GLU A 19 23.69 -0.40 6.28
C GLU A 19 25.00 0.44 6.33
N ASP A 20 24.98 1.60 6.99
CA ASP A 20 26.04 2.61 6.97
C ASP A 20 27.31 2.23 7.79
N THR A 21 27.45 1.01 8.28
CA THR A 21 28.54 0.65 9.22
C THR A 21 29.49 -0.46 8.80
N LEU A 22 29.26 -1.15 7.67
CA LEU A 22 30.14 -2.24 7.24
C LEU A 22 30.75 -1.98 5.84
N PRO A 23 32.08 -1.95 5.70
CA PRO A 23 32.71 -1.84 4.39
C PRO A 23 32.34 -3.07 3.53
N SER A 24 31.93 -2.82 2.28
CA SER A 24 31.40 -3.81 1.33
C SER A 24 32.23 -5.09 1.19
N ALA A 25 33.55 -5.03 1.43
CA ALA A 25 34.44 -6.18 1.41
C ALA A 25 34.15 -7.22 2.50
N GLU A 26 33.62 -6.82 3.66
CA GLU A 26 33.32 -7.72 4.78
C GLU A 26 32.00 -8.47 4.61
N LEU A 27 31.06 -7.92 3.83
CA LEU A 27 29.79 -8.57 3.53
C LEU A 27 29.98 -9.93 2.84
N THR A 28 31.05 -10.10 2.06
CA THR A 28 31.37 -11.38 1.39
C THR A 28 31.90 -12.46 2.33
N ARG A 29 32.33 -12.11 3.55
CA ARG A 29 32.85 -13.04 4.57
C ARG A 29 31.79 -13.43 5.61
N CYS A 30 30.70 -12.69 5.69
CA CYS A 30 29.59 -12.98 6.60
C CYS A 30 28.71 -14.09 6.02
N SER A 31 28.34 -15.07 6.85
CA SER A 31 27.33 -16.06 6.48
C SER A 31 25.99 -15.36 6.30
N ALA A 32 25.40 -15.47 5.11
CA ALA A 32 24.07 -14.92 4.79
C ALA A 32 22.96 -15.77 5.41
N SER A 33 22.85 -15.73 6.74
CA SER A 33 21.83 -16.42 7.51
C SER A 33 20.78 -15.43 8.00
N PRO A 34 19.49 -15.81 8.05
CA PRO A 34 18.46 -15.01 8.71
C PRO A 34 18.85 -14.74 10.16
N THR A 35 18.52 -13.55 10.66
CA THR A 35 18.60 -13.27 12.11
C THR A 35 17.71 -14.27 12.87
N GLU A 36 18.08 -14.63 14.10
CA GLU A 36 17.30 -15.55 14.95
C GLU A 36 15.81 -15.20 15.01
N LEU A 37 15.49 -13.90 14.99
CA LEU A 37 14.12 -13.40 14.99
C LEU A 37 13.40 -13.67 13.66
N ALA A 38 14.07 -13.47 12.52
CA ALA A 38 13.52 -13.79 11.21
C ALA A 38 13.32 -15.30 11.05
N GLU A 39 14.23 -16.11 11.59
CA GLU A 39 14.10 -17.56 11.63
C GLU A 39 12.90 -18.00 12.48
N ALA A 40 12.74 -17.42 13.68
CA ALA A 40 11.61 -17.72 14.57
C ALA A 40 10.24 -17.27 14.00
N LEU A 41 10.20 -16.21 13.19
CA LEU A 41 8.98 -15.66 12.59
C LEU A 41 8.73 -16.11 11.16
N GLY A 42 9.64 -16.84 10.51
CA GLY A 42 9.57 -17.18 9.09
C GLY A 42 8.32 -17.98 8.67
N GLY A 43 7.70 -18.69 9.62
CA GLY A 43 6.44 -19.41 9.41
C GLY A 43 5.18 -18.65 9.81
N SER A 44 5.27 -17.45 10.39
CA SER A 44 4.13 -16.68 10.86
C SER A 44 3.88 -15.42 10.04
N LEU A 45 2.61 -14.99 9.98
CA LEU A 45 2.22 -13.72 9.36
C LEU A 45 2.93 -12.53 10.02
N GLU A 46 3.37 -12.68 11.27
CA GLU A 46 4.09 -11.64 12.01
C GLU A 46 5.44 -11.32 11.37
N GLY A 47 6.08 -12.30 10.72
CA GLY A 47 7.33 -12.09 9.99
C GLY A 47 7.21 -11.07 8.86
N LEU A 48 6.01 -10.87 8.31
CA LEU A 48 5.76 -9.84 7.31
C LEU A 48 6.02 -8.42 7.86
N PHE A 49 5.80 -8.18 9.15
CA PHE A 49 6.00 -6.86 9.77
C PHE A 49 7.48 -6.51 9.97
N LEU A 50 8.41 -7.44 9.72
CA LEU A 50 9.85 -7.12 9.62
C LEU A 50 10.13 -6.25 8.40
N PHE A 51 9.41 -6.48 7.31
CA PHE A 51 9.53 -5.72 6.06
C PHE A 51 8.50 -4.58 5.97
N LEU A 52 7.38 -4.70 6.68
CA LEU A 52 6.29 -3.73 6.69
C LEU A 52 6.01 -3.24 8.11
N PRO A 53 6.87 -2.38 8.70
CA PRO A 53 6.63 -1.85 10.04
C PRO A 53 5.28 -1.12 10.14
N LYS A 54 4.62 -1.21 11.30
CA LYS A 54 3.33 -0.54 11.53
C LYS A 54 3.41 0.97 11.31
N THR A 55 4.55 1.58 11.65
CA THR A 55 4.82 3.01 11.43
C THR A 55 4.82 3.38 9.94
N LEU A 56 5.34 2.50 9.08
CA LEU A 56 5.29 2.66 7.63
C LEU A 56 3.84 2.64 7.14
N LEU A 57 3.02 1.68 7.60
CA LEU A 57 1.61 1.58 7.22
C LEU A 57 0.81 2.83 7.63
N ILE A 58 1.07 3.36 8.84
CA ILE A 58 0.49 4.64 9.31
C ILE A 58 0.91 5.79 8.38
N SER A 59 2.19 5.88 8.05
CA SER A 59 2.72 6.93 7.16
C SER A 59 2.11 6.87 5.77
N VAL A 60 1.96 5.66 5.21
CA VAL A 60 1.31 5.43 3.91
C VAL A 60 -0.14 5.89 3.93
N ALA A 61 -0.92 5.51 4.94
CA ALA A 61 -2.31 5.95 5.05
C ALA A 61 -2.41 7.48 5.16
N SER A 62 -1.59 8.11 6.02
CA SER A 62 -1.56 9.57 6.19
C SER A 62 -1.20 10.31 4.89
N LYS A 63 -0.09 9.91 4.24
CA LYS A 63 0.37 10.52 2.99
C LYS A 63 -0.61 10.31 1.84
N SER A 64 -1.22 9.12 1.74
CA SER A 64 -2.22 8.81 0.72
C SER A 64 -3.47 9.65 0.90
N ASN A 65 -3.97 9.79 2.13
CA ASN A 65 -5.11 10.66 2.42
C ASN A 65 -4.82 12.13 2.11
N ARG A 66 -3.63 12.63 2.47
CA ARG A 66 -3.19 13.99 2.15
C ARG A 66 -3.14 14.21 0.64
N TYR A 67 -2.50 13.31 -0.11
CA TYR A 67 -2.45 13.37 -1.56
C TYR A 67 -3.86 13.38 -2.15
N GLN A 68 -4.74 12.51 -1.67
CA GLN A 68 -6.10 12.41 -2.16
C GLN A 68 -6.88 13.72 -1.93
N GLN A 69 -6.71 14.35 -0.78
CA GLN A 69 -7.34 15.64 -0.49
C GLN A 69 -6.85 16.74 -1.44
N GLN A 70 -5.54 16.78 -1.73
CA GLN A 70 -4.94 17.74 -2.66
C GLN A 70 -5.37 17.49 -4.11
N TYR A 71 -5.44 16.24 -4.54
CA TYR A 71 -5.80 15.86 -5.90
C TYR A 71 -7.27 16.15 -6.20
N ARG A 72 -8.17 15.90 -5.24
CA ARG A 72 -9.63 16.09 -5.40
C ARG A 72 -10.03 17.52 -5.76
N THR A 73 -9.28 18.53 -5.31
CA THR A 73 -9.59 19.94 -5.65
C THR A 73 -9.22 20.28 -7.09
N GLN A 74 -8.20 19.63 -7.65
CA GLN A 74 -7.67 19.92 -8.99
C GLN A 74 -8.43 19.16 -10.10
N VAL A 75 -9.04 18.02 -9.77
CA VAL A 75 -9.55 17.05 -10.76
C VAL A 75 -10.99 17.33 -11.21
N VAL A 76 -11.71 18.22 -10.53
CA VAL A 76 -13.09 18.55 -10.90
C VAL A 76 -13.17 19.03 -12.35
N GLU A 77 -12.23 19.89 -12.78
CA GLU A 77 -12.18 20.40 -14.15
C GLU A 77 -11.88 19.30 -15.16
N GLU A 78 -10.93 18.41 -14.85
CA GLU A 78 -10.57 17.28 -15.71
C GLU A 78 -11.74 16.29 -15.87
N ILE A 79 -12.48 16.02 -14.79
CA ILE A 79 -13.69 15.19 -14.81
C ILE A 79 -14.73 15.86 -15.71
N MET A 80 -14.98 17.16 -15.55
CA MET A 80 -15.95 17.87 -16.36
C MET A 80 -15.55 17.90 -17.84
N ALA A 81 -14.27 18.12 -18.15
CA ALA A 81 -13.75 18.05 -19.51
C ALA A 81 -13.93 16.67 -20.13
N ARG A 82 -13.65 15.60 -19.37
CA ARG A 82 -13.92 14.22 -19.80
C ARG A 82 -15.41 13.97 -20.05
N GLN A 83 -16.28 14.46 -19.16
CA GLN A 83 -17.73 14.29 -19.33
C GLN A 83 -18.26 15.03 -20.57
N ARG A 84 -17.75 16.24 -20.86
CA ARG A 84 -18.06 16.98 -22.10
C ARG A 84 -17.63 16.20 -23.35
N ARG A 85 -16.42 15.61 -23.33
CA ARG A 85 -15.97 14.72 -24.41
C ARG A 85 -16.93 13.55 -24.60
N ILE A 86 -17.31 12.85 -23.52
CA ILE A 86 -18.24 11.71 -23.62
C ILE A 86 -19.60 12.14 -24.18
N LYS A 87 -20.13 13.29 -23.76
CA LYS A 87 -21.40 13.83 -24.24
C LYS A 87 -21.38 14.15 -25.74
N LEU A 88 -20.25 14.63 -26.26
CA LEU A 88 -20.05 14.88 -27.68
C LEU A 88 -20.16 13.58 -28.50
N TRP A 89 -19.54 12.50 -28.01
CA TRP A 89 -19.58 11.19 -28.66
C TRP A 89 -20.89 10.41 -28.40
N ARG A 90 -21.58 10.69 -27.29
CA ARG A 90 -22.84 10.03 -26.88
C ARG A 90 -23.85 11.07 -26.38
N PRO A 91 -24.73 11.57 -27.27
CA PRO A 91 -25.69 12.62 -26.92
C PRO A 91 -26.66 12.21 -25.81
N GLU A 92 -26.92 10.92 -25.60
CA GLU A 92 -27.81 10.44 -24.54
C GLU A 92 -27.16 10.45 -23.14
N TYR A 93 -25.83 10.61 -23.06
CA TYR A 93 -25.11 10.60 -21.79
C TYR A 93 -25.60 11.71 -20.84
N LYS A 94 -25.96 11.35 -19.61
CA LYS A 94 -26.36 12.32 -18.59
C LYS A 94 -25.13 12.84 -17.86
N MET A 95 -24.77 14.10 -18.14
CA MET A 95 -23.64 14.76 -17.49
C MET A 95 -23.99 15.11 -16.05
N LYS A 96 -23.05 14.88 -15.11
CA LYS A 96 -23.21 15.31 -13.72
C LYS A 96 -22.90 16.79 -13.62
N THR A 97 -23.52 17.47 -12.67
CA THR A 97 -23.16 18.87 -12.39
C THR A 97 -21.83 18.95 -11.65
N VAL A 98 -21.17 20.11 -11.70
CA VAL A 98 -19.94 20.37 -10.95
C VAL A 98 -20.15 20.09 -9.45
N GLN A 99 -21.31 20.49 -8.90
CA GLN A 99 -21.67 20.27 -7.50
C GLN A 99 -21.82 18.78 -7.17
N GLN A 100 -22.44 17.99 -8.06
CA GLN A 100 -22.55 16.53 -7.89
C GLN A 100 -21.18 15.86 -7.92
N VAL A 101 -20.31 16.23 -8.86
CA VAL A 101 -18.94 15.72 -8.93
C VAL A 101 -18.18 16.08 -7.66
N GLN A 102 -18.26 17.32 -7.19
CA GLN A 102 -17.63 17.74 -5.94
C GLN A 102 -18.16 16.99 -4.71
N ALA A 103 -19.48 16.76 -4.63
CA ALA A 103 -20.08 16.00 -3.55
C ALA A 103 -19.58 14.55 -3.52
N GLU A 104 -19.51 13.89 -4.69
CA GLU A 104 -18.94 12.54 -4.81
C GLU A 104 -17.47 12.49 -4.43
N GLN A 105 -16.68 13.49 -4.85
CA GLN A 105 -15.28 13.58 -4.45
C GLN A 105 -15.12 13.78 -2.93
N ARG A 106 -16.02 14.53 -2.27
CA ARG A 106 -16.00 14.72 -0.81
C ARG A 106 -16.45 13.47 -0.05
N ALA A 107 -17.36 12.67 -0.63
CA ALA A 107 -17.91 11.48 0.00
C ALA A 107 -16.92 10.32 0.15
N PHE A 108 -15.74 10.38 -0.48
CA PHE A 108 -14.76 9.30 -0.37
C PHE A 108 -14.07 9.31 1.00
N ASN A 109 -14.21 8.20 1.71
CA ASN A 109 -13.70 7.97 3.06
C ASN A 109 -12.18 8.01 3.14
N SER A 110 -11.64 8.53 4.24
CA SER A 110 -10.21 8.44 4.52
C SER A 110 -9.76 6.98 4.63
N ILE A 111 -8.64 6.66 4.01
CA ILE A 111 -7.96 5.37 4.14
C ILE A 111 -7.60 5.17 5.61
N ARG A 112 -8.06 4.06 6.19
CA ARG A 112 -7.74 3.69 7.57
C ARG A 112 -6.38 3.01 7.65
N THR A 113 -5.72 3.10 8.81
CA THR A 113 -4.37 2.55 9.02
C THR A 113 -4.21 1.06 8.70
N HIS A 114 -5.27 0.26 8.87
CA HIS A 114 -5.24 -1.18 8.59
C HIS A 114 -5.62 -1.53 7.14
N GLU A 115 -6.20 -0.61 6.37
CA GLU A 115 -6.60 -0.89 4.99
C GLU A 115 -5.41 -1.13 4.03
N PRO A 116 -4.24 -0.48 4.20
CA PRO A 116 -3.05 -0.80 3.42
C PRO A 116 -2.67 -2.28 3.47
N ILE A 117 -2.88 -2.98 4.59
CA ILE A 117 -2.52 -4.41 4.67
C ILE A 117 -3.43 -5.29 3.82
N HIS A 118 -4.71 -4.93 3.68
CA HIS A 118 -5.63 -5.63 2.78
C HIS A 118 -5.22 -5.41 1.32
N PHE A 119 -4.79 -4.20 0.98
CA PHE A 119 -4.30 -3.91 -0.37
C PHE A 119 -3.03 -4.70 -0.70
N ILE A 120 -2.08 -4.78 0.23
CA ILE A 120 -0.87 -5.58 0.08
C ILE A 120 -1.23 -7.07 -0.06
N GLY A 121 -2.14 -7.59 0.76
CA GLY A 121 -2.62 -8.96 0.64
C GLY A 121 -3.26 -9.25 -0.73
N LEU A 122 -4.03 -8.30 -1.26
CA LEU A 122 -4.62 -8.40 -2.60
C LEU A 122 -3.57 -8.37 -3.71
N LEU A 123 -2.52 -7.55 -3.55
CA LEU A 123 -1.37 -7.56 -4.48
C LEU A 123 -0.66 -8.91 -4.46
N CYS A 124 -0.34 -9.44 -3.28
CA CYS A 124 0.26 -10.77 -3.13
C CYS A 124 -0.63 -11.86 -3.76
N ALA A 125 -1.94 -11.81 -3.54
CA ALA A 125 -2.87 -12.77 -4.15
C ALA A 125 -2.83 -12.69 -5.68
N ARG A 126 -2.76 -11.48 -6.26
CA ARG A 126 -2.66 -11.31 -7.72
C ARG A 126 -1.31 -11.73 -8.30
N THR A 127 -0.22 -11.57 -7.57
CA THR A 127 1.10 -12.02 -8.03
C THR A 127 1.24 -13.54 -7.96
N LEU A 128 0.67 -14.17 -6.93
CA LEU A 128 0.66 -15.63 -6.76
C LEU A 128 -0.33 -16.33 -7.69
N CYS A 129 -1.53 -15.76 -7.81
CA CYS A 129 -2.59 -16.23 -8.70
C CYS A 129 -2.86 -15.16 -9.76
N PRO A 130 -2.01 -15.06 -10.81
CA PRO A 130 -2.26 -14.14 -11.90
C PRO A 130 -3.61 -14.48 -12.49
N HIS A 131 -4.57 -13.56 -12.35
CA HIS A 131 -5.88 -13.71 -12.98
C HIS A 131 -5.64 -13.67 -14.48
N ARG A 132 -5.51 -14.85 -15.09
CA ARG A 132 -5.58 -15.04 -16.53
C ARG A 132 -7.03 -14.83 -16.91
N GLU A 133 -7.46 -13.57 -16.93
CA GLU A 133 -8.60 -13.17 -17.74
C GLU A 133 -8.22 -13.54 -19.18
N LYS A 134 -8.53 -14.77 -19.56
CA LYS A 134 -8.67 -15.14 -20.95
C LYS A 134 -9.70 -14.15 -21.47
N MET A 135 -9.26 -13.23 -22.31
CA MET A 135 -10.14 -12.70 -23.34
C MET A 135 -10.53 -13.88 -24.23
N SER A 136 -11.46 -14.72 -23.77
CA SER A 136 -12.20 -15.61 -24.66
C SER A 136 -13.14 -14.71 -25.45
N LYS A 137 -12.62 -14.15 -26.54
CA LYS A 137 -13.44 -13.81 -27.69
C LYS A 137 -13.93 -15.14 -28.28
N TYR A 138 -15.07 -15.63 -27.81
CA TYR A 138 -15.95 -16.54 -28.53
C TYR A 138 -17.38 -16.21 -28.14
#